data_AF-A0A9D9LGR6-F1
#
_entry.id   AF-A0A9D9LGR6-F1
#
_cell.length_a   1.000
_cell.length_b   1.000
_cell.length_c   1.000
_cell.angle_alpha   90.00
_cell.angle_beta   90.00
_cell.angle_gamma   90.00
#
_symmetry.space_group_name_H-M   'P 1'
#
loop_
_entity.id
_entity.type
_entity.pdbx_description
1 polymer ?
#
loop_
_entity_poly.entity_id
_entity_poly.type
_entity_poly.pdbx_seq_one_letter_code
_entity_poly.pdbx_strand_id
1 'polypeptide(L)' 'MTHSSTDAAQQWTVLSLLQWGSDYLKTKGFDEPRLTVDLLLAHVLTLPRLNLYLQFDRPLTADELARF' A
#
# COMPACT_ATOMS: atom_id res chain seq x y z
N MET A 1 31.51 1.64 -2.60
CA MET A 1 31.25 1.98 -1.19
C MET A 1 29.85 1.49 -0.88
N THR A 2 29.78 0.47 -0.03
CA THR A 2 28.61 -0.32 0.32
C THR A 2 27.75 0.43 1.33
N HIS A 3 26.55 0.88 0.93
CA HIS A 3 25.51 1.26 1.87
C HIS A 3 24.45 0.15 1.90
N SER A 4 24.57 -0.77 2.86
CA SER A 4 23.50 -1.74 3.16
C SER A 4 23.59 -2.11 4.63
N SER A 5 23.11 -1.20 5.49
CA SER A 5 22.70 -1.47 6.87
C SER A 5 21.89 -0.27 7.34
N THR A 6 20.61 -0.26 7.05
CA THR A 6 19.64 0.62 7.72
C THR A 6 18.35 -0.16 7.87
N ASP A 7 18.25 -0.75 9.06
CA ASP A 7 17.05 -1.26 9.73
C ASP A 7 16.26 -2.36 9.02
N ALA A 8 15.73 -3.31 9.78
CA ALA A 8 14.68 -4.21 9.30
C ALA A 8 13.35 -3.42 9.21
N ALA A 9 13.39 -2.27 8.52
CA ALA A 9 12.26 -1.41 8.26
C ALA A 9 11.20 -2.27 7.60
N GLN A 10 10.05 -2.39 8.26
CA GLN A 10 8.95 -3.21 7.80
C GLN A 10 8.65 -2.88 6.33
N GLN A 11 8.98 -3.83 5.45
CA GLN A 11 8.84 -3.65 4.02
C GLN A 11 7.34 -3.70 3.70
N TRP A 12 6.77 -2.53 3.36
CA TRP A 12 5.37 -2.45 2.99
C TRP A 12 5.15 -3.15 1.65
N THR A 13 4.15 -4.02 1.61
CA THR A 13 3.68 -4.66 0.38
C THR A 13 2.33 -4.08 0.01
N VAL A 14 1.90 -4.34 -1.24
CA VAL A 14 0.55 -3.99 -1.67
C VAL A 14 -0.48 -4.55 -0.68
N LEU A 15 -0.37 -5.81 -0.27
CA LEU A 15 -1.34 -6.39 0.65
C LEU A 15 -1.33 -5.73 2.03
N SER A 16 -0.16 -5.52 2.64
CA SER A 16 -0.08 -4.97 4.00
C SER A 16 -0.56 -3.53 4.06
N LEU A 17 -0.26 -2.72 3.04
CA LEU A 17 -0.76 -1.35 2.95
C LEU A 17 -2.28 -1.32 2.74
N LEU A 18 -2.81 -2.18 1.87
CA LEU A 18 -4.25 -2.24 1.65
C LEU A 18 -5.00 -2.67 2.91
N GLN A 19 -4.46 -3.61 3.68
CA GLN A 19 -5.04 -4.04 4.96
C GLN A 19 -5.00 -2.89 5.98
N TRP A 20 -3.82 -2.32 6.21
CA TRP A 20 -3.63 -1.23 7.16
C TRP A 20 -4.51 -0.02 6.83
N GLY A 21 -4.55 0.41 5.57
CA GLY A 21 -5.37 1.54 5.13
C GLY A 21 -6.87 1.26 5.30
N SER A 22 -7.30 0.03 5.02
CA SER A 22 -8.70 -0.37 5.21
C SER A 22 -9.10 -0.33 6.67
N ASP A 23 -8.26 -0.85 7.55
CA ASP A 23 -8.50 -0.82 9.00
C ASP A 23 -8.52 0.63 9.50
N TYR A 24 -7.58 1.47 9.05
CA TYR A 24 -7.55 2.89 9.38
C TYR A 24 -8.86 3.59 8.97
N LEU A 25 -9.31 3.47 7.71
CA LEU A 25 -10.55 4.10 7.26
C LEU A 25 -11.79 3.54 7.96
N LYS A 26 -11.78 2.25 8.31
CA LYS A 26 -12.84 1.64 9.11
C LYS A 26 -12.96 2.28 10.49
N THR A 27 -11.84 2.57 11.16
CA THR A 27 -11.87 3.32 12.45
C THR A 27 -12.41 4.74 12.31
N LYS A 28 -12.43 5.29 11.08
CA LYS A 28 -12.97 6.62 10.78
C LYS A 28 -14.44 6.59 10.33
N GLY A 29 -15.05 5.42 10.23
CA GLY A 29 -16.46 5.27 9.85
C GLY A 29 -16.73 5.43 8.34
N PHE A 30 -15.74 5.16 7.49
CA PHE A 30 -15.98 5.10 6.04
C PHE A 30 -16.88 3.91 5.68
N ASP A 31 -17.79 4.11 4.72
CA ASP A 31 -18.74 3.08 4.27
C ASP A 31 -18.06 1.94 3.52
N GLU A 32 -17.14 2.26 2.61
CA GLU A 32 -16.41 1.28 1.79
C GLU A 32 -14.89 1.42 1.95
N PRO A 33 -14.34 1.13 3.16
CA PRO A 33 -12.96 1.44 3.49
C PRO A 33 -11.97 0.66 2.60
N ARG A 34 -12.28 -0.61 2.29
CA ARG A 34 -11.44 -1.43 1.42
C ARG A 34 -11.42 -0.92 -0.01
N LEU A 35 -12.59 -0.66 -0.60
CA LEU A 35 -12.67 -0.16 -1.96
C LEU A 35 -11.95 1.19 -2.09
N THR A 36 -12.13 2.07 -1.12
CA THR A 36 -11.48 3.39 -1.10
C THR A 36 -9.96 3.24 -1.14
N VAL A 37 -9.40 2.38 -0.30
CA VAL A 37 -7.95 2.12 -0.23
C VAL A 37 -7.44 1.44 -1.49
N ASP A 38 -8.18 0.48 -2.05
CA ASP A 38 -7.85 -0.16 -3.32
C ASP A 38 -7.79 0.88 -4.46
N LEU A 39 -8.73 1.83 -4.52
CA LEU A 39 -8.76 2.88 -5.54
C LEU A 39 -7.62 3.89 -5.36
N LEU A 40 -7.34 4.33 -4.13
CA LEU A 40 -6.23 5.24 -3.84
C LEU A 40 -4.89 4.61 -4.22
N LEU A 41 -4.65 3.36 -3.83
CA LEU A 41 -3.38 2.70 -4.13
C LEU A 41 -3.24 2.43 -5.64
N ALA A 42 -4.33 2.02 -6.31
CA ALA A 42 -4.34 1.86 -7.77
C ALA A 42 -3.97 3.16 -8.48
N HIS A 43 -4.49 4.30 -8.00
CA HIS A 43 -4.16 5.62 -8.53
C HIS A 43 -2.68 5.97 -8.32
N VAL A 44 -2.15 5.81 -7.10
CA VAL A 44 -0.74 6.11 -6.77
C VAL A 44 0.22 5.29 -7.62
N LEU A 45 -0.07 3.99 -7.79
CA LEU A 45 0.76 3.09 -8.58
C LEU A 45 0.53 3.22 -10.10
N THR A 46 -0.47 3.99 -10.53
CA THR A 46 -0.89 4.09 -11.93
C THR A 46 -1.19 2.72 -12.53
N LEU A 47 -1.89 1.88 -11.76
CA LEU A 47 -2.26 0.52 -12.13
C LEU A 47 -3.78 0.33 -12.12
N PRO A 48 -4.32 -0.57 -12.98
CA PRO A 48 -5.68 -1.04 -12.82
C PRO A 48 -5.87 -1.70 -11.44
N ARG A 49 -7.04 -1.51 -10.81
CA ARG A 49 -7.36 -2.12 -9.51
C ARG A 49 -7.14 -3.64 -9.49
N LEU A 50 -7.49 -4.33 -10.59
CA LEU A 50 -7.30 -5.77 -10.73
C LEU A 50 -5.82 -6.17 -10.54
N ASN A 51 -4.89 -5.35 -11.03
CA ASN A 51 -3.48 -5.66 -10.91
C ASN A 51 -3.04 -5.69 -9.45
N LEU A 52 -3.60 -4.88 -8.55
CA LEU A 52 -3.24 -4.95 -7.12
C LEU A 52 -3.41 -6.35 -6.54
N TYR A 53 -4.46 -7.08 -6.95
CA TYR A 53 -4.75 -8.44 -6.49
C TYR A 53 -3.80 -9.50 -7.06
N LEU A 54 -3.08 -9.19 -8.15
CA LEU A 54 -2.11 -10.10 -8.78
C LEU A 54 -0.69 -9.93 -8.21
N GLN A 55 -0.44 -8.87 -7.46
CA GLN A 55 0.89 -8.47 -6.97
C GLN A 55 0.85 -8.10 -5.49
N PHE A 56 0.13 -8.86 -4.68
CA PHE A 56 0.03 -8.66 -3.24
C PHE A 56 1.36 -8.64 -2.50
N ASP A 57 2.31 -9.47 -2.95
CA ASP A 57 3.65 -9.54 -2.36
C ASP A 57 4.63 -8.50 -2.94
N ARG A 58 4.20 -7.68 -3.91
CA ARG A 58 5.04 -6.63 -4.46
C ARG A 58 5.37 -5.62 -3.36
N PRO A 59 6.66 -5.38 -3.08
CA PRO A 59 7.05 -4.34 -2.15
C PRO A 59 6.84 -2.96 -2.78
N LEU A 60 6.47 -2.00 -1.94
CA LEU A 60 6.33 -0.60 -2.31
C LEU A 60 7.66 0.14 -2.10
N THR A 61 7.97 1.05 -3.00
CA THR A 61 9.10 1.96 -2.82
C THR A 61 8.75 3.06 -1.81
N ALA A 62 9.77 3.72 -1.25
CA ALA A 62 9.55 4.84 -0.35
C ALA A 62 8.76 5.98 -1.01
N ASP A 63 9.01 6.26 -2.30
CA ASP A 63 8.30 7.28 -3.06
C ASP A 63 6.83 6.92 -3.31
N GLU A 64 6.54 5.65 -3.59
CA GLU A 64 5.16 5.16 -3.72
C GLU A 64 4.41 5.28 -2.40
N LEU A 65 5.06 4.94 -1.27
CA LEU A 65 4.48 5.09 0.07
C LEU A 65 4.24 6.56 0.44
N ALA A 66 5.17 7.46 0.10
CA ALA A 66 5.05 8.88 0.43
C ALA A 66 3.92 9.59 -0.35
N ARG A 67 3.47 9.01 -1.46
CA ARG A 67 2.39 9.53 -2.31
C ARG A 67 1.00 8.99 -1.93
N PHE A 68 0.96 7.96 -1.09
CA PHE A 68 -0.27 7.34 -0.61
C PHE A 68 -0.75 8.00 0.68
#